data_AF-A0A2D9Y5S9-F1
#
_entry.id   AF-A0A2D9Y5S9-F1
#
_cell.length_a   1.000
_cell.length_b   1.000
_cell.length_c   1.000
_cell.angle_alpha   90.00
_cell.angle_beta   90.00
_cell.angle_gamma   90.00
#
_symmetry.space_group_name_H-M   'P 1'
#
loop_
_entity.id
_entity.type
_entity.pdbx_description
1 polymer ?
#
loop_
_entity_poly.entity_id
_entity_poly.type
_entity_poly.pdbx_seq_one_letter_code
_entity_poly.pdbx_strand_id
1 'polypeptide(L)'
;MKRALNTGIYERTGSDYLSPQSFYVALALSVIWGLVATAVAGYYSLKSGYNPTSWVEVLLIGLGIPLFGIFISLKNSNPIISFLGYQLVCIPFGIILAPTLQQYSPDVVVNALSITAGITFVMGMAGSIFPNIFSKLGAPLFLALACLVLIRILQIFIPELDFTWIDYISAGIFSLYIGYDMYRASEVPKTLDNAIDLSVQLYLDIINLFLSVLRILGRSND
;
A
#
# COMPACT_ATOMS: atom_id res chain seq x y z
N MET A 1 10.06 -29.94 3.24
CA MET A 1 10.26 -29.75 1.79
C MET A 1 9.68 -28.38 1.43
N LYS A 2 10.51 -27.33 1.32
CA LYS A 2 10.08 -25.95 1.06
C LYS A 2 9.61 -25.84 -0.38
N ARG A 3 8.31 -25.62 -0.59
CA ARG A 3 7.75 -25.29 -1.90
C ARG A 3 7.85 -23.77 -2.04
N ALA A 4 8.99 -23.29 -2.53
CA ALA A 4 9.17 -21.89 -2.88
C ALA A 4 8.08 -21.50 -3.90
N LEU A 5 7.43 -20.36 -3.69
CA LEU A 5 6.53 -19.76 -4.65
C LEU A 5 7.35 -19.37 -5.88
N ASN A 6 7.46 -20.29 -6.82
CA ASN A 6 8.21 -20.15 -8.06
C ASN A 6 7.38 -19.30 -9.04
N THR A 7 7.33 -17.99 -8.82
CA THR A 7 6.62 -17.05 -9.70
C THR A 7 7.52 -16.41 -10.76
N GLY A 8 8.81 -16.77 -10.85
CA GLY A 8 9.77 -16.25 -11.84
C GLY A 8 10.08 -14.74 -11.73
N ILE A 9 9.24 -13.97 -11.04
CA ILE A 9 9.38 -12.53 -10.85
C ILE A 9 10.52 -12.21 -9.85
N TYR A 10 10.70 -13.07 -8.83
CA TYR A 10 11.66 -12.86 -7.74
C TYR A 10 12.94 -13.71 -7.84
N GLU A 11 13.03 -14.67 -8.77
CA GLU A 11 14.25 -15.44 -9.02
C GLU A 11 15.21 -14.63 -9.90
N ARG A 12 15.96 -13.72 -9.29
CA ARG A 12 16.99 -12.92 -9.98
C ARG A 12 18.34 -13.11 -9.31
N THR A 13 19.29 -13.72 -10.02
CA THR A 13 20.68 -13.95 -9.59
C THR A 13 21.54 -12.74 -9.96
N GLY A 14 21.78 -11.86 -8.99
CA GLY A 14 22.76 -10.77 -9.04
C GLY A 14 23.68 -10.83 -7.82
N SER A 15 24.90 -10.29 -7.93
CA SER A 15 25.92 -10.25 -6.87
C SER A 15 25.56 -9.44 -5.61
N ASP A 16 24.37 -8.84 -5.56
CA ASP A 16 23.99 -7.80 -4.59
C ASP A 16 23.06 -8.36 -3.50
N TYR A 17 23.45 -9.49 -2.89
CA TYR A 17 22.76 -10.04 -1.74
C TYR A 17 23.08 -9.21 -0.49
N LEU A 18 22.05 -8.68 0.15
CA LEU A 18 22.12 -7.99 1.43
C LEU A 18 22.07 -9.00 2.59
N SER A 19 22.64 -8.60 3.73
CA SER A 19 22.34 -9.28 4.98
C SER A 19 20.83 -9.20 5.28
N PRO A 20 20.23 -10.18 5.98
CA PRO A 20 18.81 -10.13 6.32
C PRO A 20 18.42 -8.83 7.04
N GLN A 21 19.29 -8.33 7.93
CA GLN A 21 19.07 -7.09 8.68
C GLN A 21 19.04 -5.88 7.73
N SER A 22 20.04 -5.76 6.86
CA SER A 22 20.12 -4.66 5.88
C SER A 22 18.94 -4.66 4.93
N PHE A 23 18.45 -5.84 4.54
CA PHE A 23 17.26 -5.97 3.71
C PHE A 23 15.99 -5.44 4.39
N TYR A 24 15.72 -5.85 5.63
CA TYR A 24 14.54 -5.38 6.36
C TYR A 24 14.63 -3.89 6.71
N VAL A 25 15.83 -3.38 6.98
CA VAL A 25 16.07 -1.94 7.15
C VAL A 25 15.79 -1.18 5.86
N ALA A 26 16.30 -1.65 4.71
CA ALA A 26 16.05 -1.02 3.42
C ALA A 26 14.55 -1.01 3.07
N LEU A 27 13.85 -2.12 3.31
CA LEU A 27 12.40 -2.23 3.12
C LEU A 27 11.66 -1.23 4.02
N ALA A 28 11.97 -1.20 5.32
CA ALA A 28 11.31 -0.30 6.27
C ALA A 28 11.57 1.17 5.94
N LEU A 29 12.82 1.54 5.63
CA LEU A 29 13.18 2.89 5.21
C LEU A 29 12.47 3.29 3.91
N SER A 30 12.32 2.37 2.96
CA SER A 30 11.61 2.63 1.70
C SER A 30 10.10 2.85 1.94
N VAL A 31 9.47 2.08 2.84
CA VAL A 31 8.09 2.32 3.26
C VAL A 31 7.94 3.68 3.93
N ILE A 32 8.79 3.99 4.91
CA ILE A 32 8.79 5.30 5.60
C ILE A 32 8.99 6.44 4.61
N TRP A 33 9.94 6.29 3.68
CA TRP A 33 10.16 7.27 2.62
C TRP A 33 8.89 7.50 1.79
N GLY A 34 8.23 6.44 1.35
CA GLY A 34 7.00 6.56 0.55
C GLY A 34 5.89 7.32 1.29
N LEU A 35 5.72 7.04 2.59
CA LEU A 35 4.76 7.75 3.43
C LEU A 35 5.13 9.24 3.59
N VAL A 36 6.41 9.55 3.81
CA VAL A 36 6.91 10.93 3.87
C VAL A 36 6.72 11.65 2.54
N ALA A 37 7.09 11.02 1.42
CA ALA A 37 6.92 11.58 0.09
C ALA A 37 5.45 11.87 -0.22
N THR A 38 4.54 10.98 0.20
CA THR A 38 3.09 11.17 0.10
C THR A 38 2.63 12.40 0.91
N ALA A 39 3.06 12.51 2.17
CA ALA A 39 2.71 13.64 3.03
C ALA A 39 3.26 14.98 2.48
N VAL A 40 4.50 14.99 2.00
CA VAL A 40 5.15 16.16 1.40
C VAL A 40 4.43 16.57 0.11
N ALA A 41 4.16 15.63 -0.79
CA ALA A 41 3.41 15.89 -2.02
C ALA A 41 2.01 16.42 -1.71
N GLY A 42 1.34 15.86 -0.70
CA GLY A 42 0.06 16.36 -0.21
C GLY A 42 0.11 17.79 0.32
N TYR A 43 1.11 18.11 1.17
CA TYR A 43 1.32 19.47 1.67
C TYR A 43 1.48 20.49 0.52
N TYR A 44 2.30 20.17 -0.48
CA TYR A 44 2.49 21.05 -1.63
C TYR A 44 1.26 21.14 -2.54
N SER A 45 0.49 20.05 -2.68
CA SER A 45 -0.79 20.04 -3.39
C SER A 45 -1.79 21.02 -2.76
N LEU A 46 -1.91 21.02 -1.43
CA LEU A 46 -2.79 21.97 -0.73
C LEU A 46 -2.28 23.40 -0.82
N LYS A 47 -0.97 23.60 -0.65
CA LYS A 47 -0.36 24.93 -0.70
C LYS A 47 -0.48 25.61 -2.07
N SER A 48 -0.47 24.83 -3.15
CA SER A 48 -0.70 25.36 -4.51
C SER A 48 -2.17 25.65 -4.81
N GLY A 49 -3.10 25.26 -3.92
CA GLY A 49 -4.53 25.34 -4.16
C GLY A 49 -5.03 24.31 -5.17
N TYR A 50 -4.25 23.27 -5.45
CA TYR A 50 -4.61 22.23 -6.41
C TYR A 50 -5.89 21.51 -5.95
N ASN A 51 -6.87 21.48 -6.84
CA ASN A 51 -8.06 20.65 -6.70
C ASN A 51 -8.31 19.97 -8.05
N PRO A 52 -8.54 18.65 -8.08
CA PRO A 52 -8.86 17.96 -9.32
C PRO A 52 -10.18 18.49 -9.89
N THR A 53 -10.18 18.86 -11.16
CA THR A 53 -11.33 19.50 -11.83
C THR A 53 -12.20 18.51 -12.58
N SER A 54 -11.67 17.33 -12.93
CA SER A 54 -12.38 16.29 -13.66
C SER A 54 -12.16 14.90 -13.07
N TRP A 55 -13.13 14.02 -13.26
CA TRP A 55 -13.01 12.61 -12.87
C TRP A 55 -11.87 11.89 -13.62
N VAL A 56 -11.55 12.33 -14.85
CA VAL A 56 -10.43 11.80 -15.64
C VAL A 56 -9.09 12.14 -14.99
N GLU A 57 -8.91 13.36 -14.48
CA GLU A 57 -7.69 13.73 -13.74
C GLU A 57 -7.51 12.88 -12.49
N VAL A 58 -8.60 12.63 -11.75
CA VAL A 58 -8.58 11.77 -10.55
C VAL A 58 -8.16 10.35 -10.93
N LEU A 59 -8.70 9.78 -12.01
CA LEU A 59 -8.32 8.44 -12.47
C LEU A 59 -6.88 8.39 -12.99
N LEU A 60 -6.43 9.38 -13.75
CA LEU A 60 -5.07 9.39 -14.28
C LEU A 60 -4.02 9.51 -13.16
N ILE A 61 -4.21 10.45 -12.23
CA ILE A 61 -3.25 10.69 -11.15
C ILE A 61 -3.39 9.63 -10.05
N GLY A 62 -4.61 9.25 -9.69
CA GLY A 62 -4.87 8.28 -8.60
C GLY A 62 -4.72 6.81 -9.00
N LEU A 63 -4.79 6.47 -10.28
CA LEU A 63 -4.73 5.08 -10.76
C LEU A 63 -3.76 4.90 -11.94
N GLY A 64 -3.86 5.70 -12.99
CA GLY A 64 -3.05 5.53 -14.20
C GLY A 64 -1.54 5.64 -13.96
N ILE A 65 -1.08 6.75 -13.37
CA ILE A 65 0.33 6.98 -13.07
C ILE A 65 0.85 5.98 -12.02
N PRO A 66 0.15 5.70 -10.90
CA PRO A 66 0.55 4.66 -9.97
C PRO A 66 0.68 3.27 -10.59
N LEU A 67 -0.27 2.84 -11.43
CA LEU A 67 -0.18 1.54 -12.12
C LEU A 67 1.02 1.47 -13.05
N PHE A 68 1.33 2.56 -13.76
CA PHE A 68 2.54 2.65 -14.58
C PHE A 68 3.82 2.62 -13.73
N GLY A 69 3.82 3.29 -12.57
CA GLY A 69 4.91 3.23 -11.59
C GLY A 69 5.16 1.83 -11.04
N ILE A 70 4.09 1.12 -10.65
CA ILE A 70 4.14 -0.28 -10.20
C ILE A 70 4.71 -1.17 -11.32
N PHE A 71 4.26 -0.99 -12.56
CA PHE A 71 4.78 -1.74 -13.70
C PHE A 71 6.28 -1.51 -13.93
N ILE A 72 6.75 -0.26 -13.81
CA ILE A 72 8.18 0.07 -13.87
C ILE A 72 8.94 -0.62 -12.73
N SER A 73 8.42 -0.57 -11.50
CA SER A 73 9.07 -1.20 -10.34
C SER A 73 9.27 -2.69 -10.55
N LEU A 74 8.18 -3.41 -10.80
CA LEU A 74 8.19 -4.88 -10.84
C LEU A 74 8.92 -5.46 -12.07
N LYS A 75 9.00 -4.71 -13.18
CA LYS A 75 9.59 -5.23 -14.42
C LYS A 75 11.10 -5.06 -14.47
N ASN A 76 11.65 -4.03 -13.84
CA ASN A 76 13.08 -3.73 -13.91
C ASN A 76 13.83 -4.43 -12.79
N SER A 77 15.10 -4.77 -13.02
CA SER A 77 15.97 -5.40 -12.00
C SER A 77 16.97 -4.41 -11.39
N ASN A 78 16.87 -3.13 -11.77
CA ASN A 78 17.77 -2.08 -11.32
C ASN A 78 17.07 -1.33 -10.17
N PRO A 79 17.62 -1.37 -8.94
CA PRO A 79 17.03 -0.73 -7.77
C PRO A 79 16.68 0.75 -7.98
N ILE A 80 17.48 1.49 -8.76
CA ILE A 80 17.25 2.91 -9.03
C ILE A 80 15.99 3.09 -9.89
N ILE A 81 15.83 2.26 -10.93
CA ILE A 81 14.65 2.31 -11.80
C ILE A 81 13.41 1.88 -11.02
N SER A 82 13.54 0.86 -10.16
CA SER A 82 12.45 0.40 -9.31
C SER A 82 12.02 1.48 -8.31
N PHE A 83 12.99 2.19 -7.73
CA PHE A 83 12.72 3.33 -6.85
C PHE A 83 12.05 4.51 -7.57
N LEU A 84 12.41 4.79 -8.83
CA LEU A 84 11.74 5.80 -9.65
C LEU A 84 10.29 5.38 -9.95
N GLY A 85 10.05 4.11 -10.27
CA GLY A 85 8.71 3.56 -10.41
C GLY A 85 7.88 3.75 -9.14
N TYR A 86 8.49 3.52 -7.98
CA TYR A 86 7.86 3.75 -6.69
C TYR A 86 7.53 5.23 -6.41
N GLN A 87 8.35 6.19 -6.85
CA GLN A 87 8.00 7.62 -6.73
C GLN A 87 6.76 7.99 -7.53
N LEU A 88 6.56 7.36 -8.70
CA LEU A 88 5.36 7.50 -9.52
C LEU A 88 4.11 6.89 -8.85
N VAL A 89 4.28 6.17 -7.73
CA VAL A 89 3.18 5.74 -6.86
C VAL A 89 2.96 6.77 -5.76
N CYS A 90 3.98 7.05 -4.94
CA CYS A 90 3.81 7.85 -3.72
C CYS A 90 3.41 9.31 -3.98
N ILE A 91 4.01 9.96 -4.97
CA ILE A 91 3.77 11.38 -5.23
C ILE A 91 2.33 11.61 -5.72
N PRO A 92 1.82 10.88 -6.74
CA PRO A 92 0.43 11.05 -7.17
C PRO A 92 -0.61 10.75 -6.08
N PHE A 93 -0.37 9.73 -5.24
CA PHE A 93 -1.23 9.48 -4.07
C PHE A 93 -1.27 10.69 -3.14
N GLY A 94 -0.12 11.31 -2.83
CA GLY A 94 -0.09 12.52 -2.01
C GLY A 94 -0.91 13.66 -2.60
N ILE A 95 -0.78 13.88 -3.91
CA ILE A 95 -1.50 14.94 -4.65
C ILE A 95 -3.01 14.77 -4.57
N ILE A 96 -3.52 13.55 -4.78
CA ILE A 96 -4.97 13.26 -4.83
C ILE A 96 -5.59 13.07 -3.45
N LEU A 97 -4.84 12.51 -2.49
CA LEU A 97 -5.39 12.26 -1.16
C LEU A 97 -5.56 13.54 -0.35
N ALA A 98 -4.64 14.50 -0.46
CA ALA A 98 -4.64 15.67 0.40
C ALA A 98 -5.93 16.53 0.33
N PRO A 99 -6.52 16.82 -0.84
CA PRO A 99 -7.82 17.49 -0.91
C PRO A 99 -8.95 16.69 -0.25
N THR A 100 -8.91 15.36 -0.36
CA THR A 100 -9.90 14.46 0.28
C THR A 100 -9.77 14.50 1.81
N LEU A 101 -8.54 14.56 2.33
CA LEU A 101 -8.29 14.61 3.78
C LEU A 101 -8.80 15.90 4.45
N GLN A 102 -8.96 17.00 3.70
CA GLN A 102 -9.53 18.24 4.25
C GLN A 102 -11.01 18.10 4.66
N GLN A 103 -11.69 17.05 4.21
CA GLN A 103 -13.07 16.78 4.61
C GLN A 103 -13.19 16.17 6.02
N TYR A 104 -12.07 15.73 6.59
CA TYR A 104 -12.00 15.12 7.92
C TYR A 104 -11.41 16.12 8.91
N SER A 105 -11.84 16.03 10.17
CA SER A 105 -11.19 16.81 11.23
C SER A 105 -9.74 16.33 11.45
N PRO A 106 -8.81 17.23 11.82
CA PRO A 106 -7.42 16.85 12.07
C PRO A 106 -7.27 15.73 13.10
N ASP A 107 -8.11 15.73 14.13
CA ASP A 107 -8.10 14.70 15.18
C ASP A 107 -8.46 13.31 14.62
N VAL A 108 -9.45 13.23 13.72
CA VAL A 108 -9.82 11.98 13.04
C VAL A 108 -8.67 11.47 12.18
N VAL A 109 -7.98 12.35 11.47
CA VAL A 109 -6.82 11.99 10.64
C VAL A 109 -5.68 11.44 11.50
N VAL A 110 -5.33 12.11 12.60
CA VAL A 110 -4.27 11.66 13.52
C VAL A 110 -4.61 10.33 14.19
N ASN A 111 -5.87 10.15 14.61
CA ASN A 111 -6.34 8.89 15.16
C ASN A 111 -6.27 7.75 14.13
N ALA A 112 -6.69 8.00 12.89
CA ALA A 112 -6.62 7.01 11.82
C ALA A 112 -5.17 6.61 11.50
N LEU A 113 -4.24 7.57 11.45
CA LEU A 113 -2.81 7.31 11.28
C LEU A 113 -2.26 6.45 12.43
N SER A 114 -2.62 6.77 13.67
CA SER A 114 -2.15 6.06 14.87
C SER A 114 -2.62 4.60 14.90
N ILE A 115 -3.90 4.37 14.61
CA ILE A 115 -4.48 3.02 14.52
C ILE A 115 -3.82 2.24 13.37
N THR A 116 -3.65 2.87 12.21
CA THR A 116 -3.03 2.23 11.04
C THR A 116 -1.59 1.82 11.34
N ALA A 117 -0.81 2.69 11.99
CA ALA A 117 0.56 2.38 12.40
C ALA A 117 0.60 1.20 13.38
N GLY A 118 -0.31 1.18 14.36
CA GLY A 118 -0.44 0.07 15.31
C GLY A 118 -0.77 -1.27 14.64
N ILE A 119 -1.76 -1.28 13.75
CA ILE A 119 -2.15 -2.48 12.99
C ILE A 119 -1.00 -2.93 12.10
N THR A 120 -0.35 -2.00 11.38
CA THR A 120 0.78 -2.30 10.49
C THR A 120 1.92 -2.97 11.26
N PHE A 121 2.26 -2.43 12.44
CA PHE A 121 3.30 -2.99 13.30
C PHE A 121 2.96 -4.40 13.77
N VAL A 122 1.76 -4.60 14.33
CA VAL A 122 1.32 -5.90 14.84
C VAL A 122 1.24 -6.94 13.72
N MET A 123 0.63 -6.59 12.58
CA MET A 123 0.48 -7.50 11.45
C MET A 123 1.80 -7.79 10.76
N GLY A 124 2.70 -6.82 10.65
CA GLY A 124 4.02 -7.03 10.08
C GLY A 124 4.88 -7.99 10.92
N MET A 125 4.79 -7.88 12.25
CA MET A 125 5.39 -8.87 13.17
C MET A 125 4.73 -10.24 13.02
N ALA A 126 3.39 -10.30 13.00
CA ALA A 126 2.65 -11.55 12.87
C ALA A 126 3.01 -12.30 11.57
N GLY A 127 3.16 -11.59 10.45
CA GLY A 127 3.60 -12.14 9.17
C GLY A 127 4.94 -12.87 9.25
N SER A 128 5.87 -12.30 10.00
CA SER A 128 7.22 -12.87 10.19
C SER A 128 7.24 -14.03 11.20
N ILE A 129 6.40 -13.97 12.24
CA ILE A 129 6.35 -14.96 13.33
C ILE A 129 5.52 -16.18 12.96
N PHE A 130 4.44 -16.03 12.19
CA PHE A 130 3.48 -17.09 11.86
C PHE A 130 3.43 -17.43 10.35
N PRO A 131 4.56 -17.78 9.70
CA PRO A 131 4.62 -17.98 8.25
C PRO A 131 3.69 -19.12 7.75
N ASN A 132 3.42 -20.11 8.59
CA ASN A 132 2.52 -21.22 8.25
C ASN A 132 1.05 -20.79 8.04
N ILE A 133 0.64 -19.68 8.66
CA ILE A 133 -0.70 -19.11 8.48
C ILE A 133 -0.69 -18.29 7.19
N PHE A 134 0.23 -17.33 7.08
CA PHE A 134 0.27 -16.38 5.96
C PHE A 134 0.59 -17.03 4.62
N SER A 135 1.40 -18.09 4.58
CA SER A 135 1.67 -18.86 3.34
C SER A 135 0.42 -19.37 2.63
N LYS A 136 -0.69 -19.58 3.36
CA LYS A 136 -1.95 -20.09 2.81
C LYS A 136 -2.90 -18.98 2.34
N LEU A 137 -2.60 -17.72 2.65
CA LEU A 137 -3.52 -16.60 2.43
C LEU A 137 -3.45 -15.99 1.03
N GLY A 138 -2.47 -16.34 0.19
CA GLY A 138 -2.26 -15.68 -1.11
C GLY A 138 -3.49 -15.68 -2.02
N ALA A 139 -4.02 -16.86 -2.38
CA ALA A 139 -5.18 -16.95 -3.26
C ALA A 139 -6.49 -16.41 -2.63
N PRO A 140 -6.83 -16.72 -1.36
CA PRO A 140 -7.98 -16.13 -0.70
C PRO A 140 -7.92 -14.60 -0.62
N LEU A 141 -6.77 -14.02 -0.29
CA LEU A 141 -6.59 -12.57 -0.21
C LEU A 141 -6.74 -11.92 -1.59
N PHE A 142 -6.16 -12.51 -2.63
CA PHE A 142 -6.32 -12.02 -3.99
C PHE A 142 -7.78 -11.97 -4.42
N LEU A 143 -8.56 -13.03 -4.15
CA LEU A 143 -9.99 -13.04 -4.44
C LEU A 143 -10.76 -12.00 -3.62
N ALA A 144 -10.45 -11.87 -2.32
CA ALA A 144 -11.08 -10.89 -1.45
C ALA A 144 -10.83 -9.45 -1.94
N LEU A 145 -9.60 -9.14 -2.35
CA LEU A 145 -9.24 -7.85 -2.93
C LEU A 145 -9.97 -7.61 -4.26
N ALA A 146 -10.05 -8.61 -5.13
CA ALA A 146 -10.78 -8.49 -6.40
C ALA A 146 -12.26 -8.16 -6.17
N CYS A 147 -12.92 -8.87 -5.24
CA CYS A 147 -14.30 -8.59 -4.85
C CYS A 147 -14.44 -7.18 -4.26
N LEU A 148 -13.52 -6.77 -3.39
CA LEU A 148 -13.52 -5.43 -2.81
C LEU A 148 -13.40 -4.34 -3.88
N VAL A 149 -12.50 -4.50 -4.85
CA VAL A 149 -12.33 -3.57 -5.98
C VAL A 149 -13.62 -3.48 -6.80
N LEU A 150 -14.25 -4.61 -7.11
CA LEU A 150 -15.54 -4.62 -7.82
C LEU A 150 -16.61 -3.85 -7.04
N ILE A 151 -16.72 -4.07 -5.72
CA ILE A 151 -17.67 -3.33 -4.87
C ILE A 151 -17.36 -1.82 -4.89
N ARG A 152 -16.09 -1.42 -4.77
CA ARG A 152 -15.69 0.00 -4.82
C ARG A 152 -16.00 0.64 -6.17
N ILE A 153 -15.85 -0.09 -7.28
CA ILE A 153 -16.25 0.38 -8.61
C ILE A 153 -17.77 0.56 -8.69
N LEU A 154 -18.55 -0.39 -8.18
CA LEU A 154 -20.02 -0.28 -8.15
C LEU A 154 -20.49 0.93 -7.31
N GLN A 155 -19.83 1.22 -6.19
CA GLN A 155 -20.11 2.39 -5.36
C GLN A 155 -19.95 3.73 -6.09
N ILE A 156 -19.10 3.80 -7.13
CA ILE A 156 -18.94 5.01 -7.95
C ILE A 156 -20.21 5.29 -8.77
N PHE A 157 -20.88 4.23 -9.26
CA PHE A 157 -22.08 4.35 -10.09
C PHE A 157 -23.38 4.32 -9.27
N ILE A 158 -23.35 3.70 -8.08
CA ILE A 158 -24.50 3.51 -7.20
C ILE A 158 -24.09 3.93 -5.78
N PRO A 159 -24.19 5.24 -5.45
CA PRO A 159 -23.77 5.76 -4.14
C PRO A 159 -24.51 5.14 -2.95
N GLU A 160 -25.72 4.61 -3.16
CA GLU A 160 -26.52 3.95 -2.12
C GLU A 160 -25.90 2.64 -1.61
N LEU A 161 -24.89 2.10 -2.30
CA LEU A 161 -24.13 0.92 -1.87
C LEU A 161 -22.98 1.26 -0.90
N ASP A 162 -22.87 2.50 -0.44
CA ASP A 162 -21.82 2.95 0.46
C ASP A 162 -22.09 2.59 1.93
N PHE A 163 -21.88 1.31 2.27
CA PHE A 163 -22.12 0.78 3.61
C PHE A 163 -20.86 0.78 4.50
N THR A 164 -21.01 1.19 5.76
CA THR A 164 -19.92 1.23 6.77
C THR A 164 -19.23 -0.11 7.00
N TRP A 165 -19.95 -1.23 6.91
CA TRP A 165 -19.34 -2.56 7.10
C TRP A 165 -18.32 -2.91 6.01
N ILE A 166 -18.40 -2.30 4.82
CA ILE A 166 -17.43 -2.50 3.73
C ILE A 166 -16.07 -1.92 4.11
N ASP A 167 -16.04 -0.80 4.83
CA ASP A 167 -14.77 -0.19 5.26
C ASP A 167 -14.08 -1.05 6.33
N TYR A 168 -14.83 -1.68 7.23
CA TYR A 168 -14.29 -2.66 8.19
C TYR A 168 -13.71 -3.90 7.48
N ILE A 169 -14.41 -4.43 6.47
CA ILE A 169 -13.89 -5.55 5.67
C ILE A 169 -12.62 -5.13 4.93
N SER A 170 -12.60 -3.93 4.35
CA SER A 170 -11.44 -3.39 3.65
C SER A 170 -10.25 -3.25 4.59
N ALA A 171 -10.43 -2.69 5.79
CA ALA A 171 -9.38 -2.62 6.81
C ALA A 171 -8.87 -4.02 7.20
N GLY A 172 -9.76 -5.00 7.34
CA GLY A 172 -9.41 -6.39 7.58
C GLY A 172 -8.55 -6.99 6.46
N ILE A 173 -8.93 -6.78 5.19
CA ILE A 173 -8.20 -7.28 4.02
C ILE A 173 -6.80 -6.67 3.95
N PHE A 174 -6.69 -5.34 4.02
CA PHE A 174 -5.39 -4.67 3.92
C PHE A 174 -4.48 -4.96 5.12
N SER A 175 -5.04 -5.12 6.33
CA SER A 175 -4.24 -5.57 7.49
C SER A 175 -3.68 -6.99 7.32
N LEU A 176 -4.46 -7.92 6.74
CA LEU A 176 -3.98 -9.27 6.41
C LEU A 176 -2.93 -9.26 5.30
N TYR A 177 -3.08 -8.39 4.31
CA TYR A 177 -2.09 -8.19 3.25
C TYR A 177 -0.75 -7.70 3.79
N ILE A 178 -0.71 -6.77 4.74
CA ILE A 178 0.53 -6.34 5.41
C ILE A 178 1.26 -7.54 6.04
N GLY A 179 0.54 -8.40 6.74
CA GLY A 179 1.13 -9.62 7.31
C GLY A 179 1.57 -10.62 6.23
N TYR A 180 0.79 -10.77 5.15
CA TYR A 180 1.13 -11.62 4.03
C TYR A 180 2.40 -11.16 3.30
N ASP A 181 2.56 -9.86 3.10
CA ASP A 181 3.72 -9.28 2.44
C ASP A 181 4.97 -9.34 3.32
N MET A 182 4.84 -9.18 4.64
CA MET A 182 5.95 -9.43 5.56
C MET A 182 6.36 -10.90 5.61
N TYR A 183 5.41 -11.84 5.48
CA TYR A 183 5.72 -13.24 5.24
C TYR A 183 6.46 -13.44 3.90
N ARG A 184 5.98 -12.85 2.81
CA ARG A 184 6.66 -12.94 1.50
C ARG A 184 8.07 -12.35 1.54
N ALA A 185 8.27 -11.27 2.31
CA ALA A 185 9.57 -10.68 2.54
C ALA A 185 10.58 -11.65 3.17
N SER A 186 10.14 -12.68 3.91
CA SER A 186 11.04 -13.72 4.43
C SER A 186 11.43 -14.78 3.40
N GLU A 187 10.63 -14.95 2.34
CA GLU A 187 10.82 -16.00 1.34
C GLU A 187 11.55 -15.52 0.06
N VAL A 188 11.49 -14.22 -0.27
CA VAL A 188 12.16 -13.69 -1.46
C VAL A 188 13.69 -13.54 -1.26
N PRO A 189 14.49 -13.56 -2.35
CA PRO A 189 15.91 -13.23 -2.27
C PRO A 189 16.15 -11.84 -1.68
N LYS A 190 17.14 -11.74 -0.81
CA LYS A 190 17.43 -10.52 -0.04
C LYS A 190 18.27 -9.52 -0.85
N THR A 191 17.68 -8.93 -1.87
CA THR A 191 18.30 -7.89 -2.71
C THR A 191 17.67 -6.53 -2.44
N LEU A 192 18.38 -5.44 -2.78
CA LEU A 192 17.84 -4.08 -2.63
C LEU A 192 16.61 -3.86 -3.53
N ASP A 193 16.65 -4.39 -4.75
CA ASP A 193 15.53 -4.35 -5.72
C ASP A 193 14.25 -4.96 -5.13
N ASN A 194 14.36 -6.18 -4.57
CA ASN A 194 13.23 -6.85 -3.94
C ASN A 194 12.74 -6.11 -2.69
N ALA A 195 13.62 -5.44 -1.94
CA ALA A 195 13.23 -4.63 -0.80
C ALA A 195 12.36 -3.42 -1.24
N ILE A 196 12.71 -2.79 -2.37
CA ILE A 196 11.94 -1.69 -2.96
C ILE A 196 10.60 -2.21 -3.49
N ASP A 197 10.59 -3.30 -4.25
CA ASP A 197 9.36 -3.89 -4.79
C ASP A 197 8.36 -4.34 -3.71
N LEU A 198 8.87 -4.88 -2.60
CA LEU A 198 8.04 -5.20 -1.44
C LEU A 198 7.58 -3.94 -0.71
N SER A 199 8.39 -2.89 -0.66
CA SER A 199 7.99 -1.62 -0.06
C SER A 199 6.84 -0.97 -0.83
N VAL A 200 6.77 -1.11 -2.16
CA VAL A 200 5.64 -0.65 -2.97
C VAL A 200 4.34 -1.34 -2.54
N GLN A 201 4.37 -2.66 -2.39
CA GLN A 201 3.19 -3.46 -2.00
C GLN A 201 2.74 -3.11 -0.58
N LEU A 202 3.68 -3.12 0.38
CA LEU A 202 3.40 -2.72 1.77
C LEU A 202 2.88 -1.29 1.88
N TYR A 203 3.45 -0.34 1.13
CA TYR A 203 2.97 1.03 1.09
C TYR A 203 1.52 1.11 0.63
N LEU A 204 1.14 0.40 -0.44
CA LEU A 204 -0.22 0.39 -0.95
C LEU A 204 -1.19 -0.19 0.09
N ASP A 205 -0.81 -1.25 0.79
CA ASP A 205 -1.66 -1.83 1.83
C ASP A 205 -1.80 -0.90 3.03
N ILE A 206 -0.73 -0.22 3.44
CA ILE A 206 -0.75 0.75 4.54
C ILE A 206 -1.64 1.95 4.18
N ILE A 207 -1.49 2.53 2.98
CA ILE A 207 -2.33 3.65 2.52
C ILE A 207 -3.80 3.22 2.45
N ASN A 208 -4.10 2.06 1.90
CA ASN A 208 -5.48 1.60 1.80
C ASN A 208 -6.08 1.26 3.17
N LEU A 209 -5.31 0.68 4.09
CA LEU A 209 -5.72 0.49 5.47
C LEU A 209 -6.02 1.84 6.14
N PHE A 210 -5.14 2.83 5.95
CA PHE A 210 -5.35 4.19 6.46
C PHE A 210 -6.66 4.80 5.96
N LEU A 211 -6.93 4.75 4.65
CA LEU A 211 -8.17 5.29 4.07
C LEU A 211 -9.43 4.57 4.56
N SER A 212 -9.33 3.26 4.85
CA SER A 212 -10.45 2.51 5.41
C SER A 212 -10.69 2.84 6.87
N VAL A 213 -9.64 2.93 7.70
CA VAL A 213 -9.74 3.37 9.09
C VAL A 213 -10.24 4.81 9.18
N LEU A 214 -9.76 5.70 8.31
CA LEU A 214 -10.19 7.09 8.25
C LEU A 214 -11.69 7.19 7.94
N ARG A 215 -12.20 6.43 6.97
CA ARG A 215 -13.62 6.39 6.64
C ARG A 215 -14.48 5.88 7.79
N ILE A 216 -14.02 4.82 8.48
CA ILE A 216 -14.69 4.29 9.67
C ILE A 216 -14.79 5.36 10.75
N LEU A 217 -13.67 6.02 11.09
CA LEU A 217 -13.65 7.05 12.13
C LEU A 217 -14.43 8.30 11.74
N GLY A 218 -14.38 8.72 10.47
CA GLY A 218 -15.14 9.87 9.98
C GLY A 218 -16.64 9.66 10.20
N ARG A 219 -17.19 8.53 9.74
CA ARG A 219 -18.62 8.22 9.89
C ARG A 219 -19.08 8.01 11.33
N SER A 220 -18.18 7.65 12.24
CA SER A 220 -18.53 7.48 13.66
C SER A 220 -18.55 8.80 14.45
N ASN A 221 -17.95 9.86 13.90
CA ASN A 221 -17.88 11.18 14.53
C ASN A 221 -18.85 12.21 13.92
N ASP A 222 -19.60 11.80 12.89
CA ASP A 222 -20.76 12.53 12.33
C ASP A 222 -22.05 12.08 13.01
#